data_AF-A0A151SF31-F1
#
_entry.id   AF-A0A151SF31-F1
#
_cell.length_a   1.000
_cell.length_b   1.000
_cell.length_c   1.000
_cell.angle_alpha   90.00
_cell.angle_beta   90.00
_cell.angle_gamma   90.00
#
_symmetry.space_group_name_H-M   'P 1'
#
loop_
_entity.id
_entity.type
_entity.pdbx_description
1 polymer ?
#
loop_
_entity_poly.entity_id
_entity_poly.type
_entity_poly.pdbx_seq_one_letter_code
_entity_poly.pdbx_strand_id
1 'polypeptide(L)' 'MEDQKEEKIPLLVVVRLPIRLVINDFIHLRKFVVHVNCSLVIDKVQPNKRPNILKKDFTYGIKF' A
#
# COMPACT_ATOMS: atom_id res chain seq x y z
N MET A 1 3.14 -22.64 -29.45
CA MET A 1 3.65 -21.28 -29.23
C MET A 1 2.73 -20.64 -28.21
N GLU A 2 3.08 -20.75 -26.94
CA GLU A 2 2.21 -20.43 -25.81
C GLU A 2 2.80 -19.26 -25.03
N ASP A 3 2.97 -18.14 -25.73
CA ASP A 3 3.35 -16.87 -25.10
C ASP A 3 2.08 -16.10 -24.75
N GLN A 4 1.30 -16.65 -23.82
CA GLN A 4 0.43 -15.80 -23.01
C GLN A 4 1.36 -14.99 -22.11
N LYS A 5 1.87 -13.86 -22.61
CA LYS A 5 2.47 -12.82 -21.76
C LYS A 5 1.41 -12.45 -20.73
N GLU A 6 1.49 -13.04 -19.54
CA GLU A 6 0.73 -12.57 -18.38
C GLU A 6 1.05 -11.08 -18.24
N GLU A 7 0.09 -10.22 -18.57
CA GLU A 7 0.23 -8.78 -18.43
C GLU A 7 0.31 -8.46 -16.93
N LYS A 8 1.54 -8.44 -16.41
CA LYS A 8 1.85 -8.11 -15.02
C LYS A 8 2.00 -6.60 -14.91
N ILE A 9 1.10 -5.96 -14.19
CA ILE A 9 1.09 -4.51 -14.03
C ILE A 9 1.60 -4.18 -12.62
N PRO A 10 2.79 -3.52 -12.50
CA PRO A 10 3.28 -3.08 -11.21
C PRO A 10 2.53 -1.83 -10.75
N LEU A 11 2.16 -1.79 -9.47
CA LEU A 11 1.53 -0.65 -8.82
C LEU A 11 2.29 -0.31 -7.53
N LEU A 12 2.42 0.98 -7.23
CA LEU A 12 2.92 1.45 -5.95
C LEU A 12 1.80 2.22 -5.24
N VAL A 13 1.27 1.64 -4.16
CA VAL A 13 0.28 2.28 -3.31
C VAL A 13 1.00 2.89 -2.11
N VAL A 14 0.88 4.21 -1.93
CA VAL A 14 1.51 4.94 -0.83
C VAL A 14 0.44 5.43 0.13
N VAL A 15 0.48 4.94 1.37
CA VAL A 15 -0.43 5.36 2.44
C VAL A 15 0.33 6.25 3.42
N ARG A 16 -0.22 7.43 3.71
CA ARG A 16 0.29 8.36 4.73
C ARG A 16 -0.67 8.38 5.91
N LEU A 17 -0.22 7.88 7.04
CA LEU A 17 -1.02 7.72 8.25
C LEU A 17 -0.53 8.70 9.32
N PRO A 18 -1.25 9.81 9.57
CA PRO A 18 -0.96 10.68 10.69
C PRO A 18 -1.39 10.00 11.99
N ILE A 19 -0.45 9.75 12.89
CA ILE A 19 -0.69 9.13 14.19
C ILE A 19 -0.43 10.16 15.29
N ARG A 20 -1.34 10.20 16.28
CA ARG A 20 -1.17 10.94 17.52
C ARG A 20 -1.41 9.96 18.67
N LEU A 21 -0.39 9.77 19.50
CA LEU A 21 -0.55 8.99 20.73
C LEU A 21 -1.28 9.85 21.78
N VAL A 22 -2.24 9.25 22.48
CA VAL A 22 -3.05 9.90 23.51
C VAL A 22 -3.06 9.02 24.76
N ILE A 23 -2.84 9.63 25.94
CA ILE A 23 -2.91 8.94 27.24
C ILE A 23 -4.11 9.48 28.01
N ASN A 24 -4.95 8.57 28.52
CA ASN A 24 -6.18 8.86 29.27
C ASN A 24 -7.09 9.89 28.60
N ASP A 25 -7.10 9.97 27.27
CA ASP A 25 -7.86 10.97 26.47
C ASP A 25 -7.54 12.46 26.73
N PHE A 26 -6.67 12.77 27.70
CA PHE A 26 -6.32 14.15 28.09
C PHE A 26 -4.92 14.57 27.63
N ILE A 27 -3.96 13.64 27.57
CA ILE A 27 -2.56 13.97 27.25
C ILE A 27 -2.29 13.59 25.79
N HIS A 28 -2.18 14.59 24.93
CA HIS A 28 -1.82 14.41 23.52
C HIS A 28 -0.31 14.49 23.31
N LEU A 29 0.30 13.38 22.91
CA LEU A 29 1.73 13.31 22.61
C LEU A 29 2.04 13.81 21.19
N ARG A 30 3.34 13.84 20.85
CA ARG A 30 3.84 14.30 19.54
C ARG A 30 3.20 13.50 18.40
N LYS A 31 2.81 14.22 17.34
CA LYS A 31 2.33 13.62 16.09
C LYS A 31 3.52 13.09 15.29
N PHE A 32 3.33 11.94 14.65
CA PHE A 32 4.25 11.43 13.64
C PHE A 32 3.45 10.90 12.46
N VAL A 33 4.07 10.87 11.28
CA VAL A 33 3.45 10.37 10.06
C VAL A 33 4.12 9.08 9.66
N VAL A 34 3.36 7.99 9.69
CA VAL A 34 3.80 6.70 9.16
C VAL A 34 3.52 6.68 7.66
N HIS A 35 4.54 6.34 6.89
CA HIS A 35 4.44 6.11 5.45
C HIS A 35 4.50 4.61 5.22
N VAL A 36 3.49 4.06 4.55
CA VAL A 36 3.46 2.66 4.13
C VAL A 36 3.46 2.62 2.61
N ASN A 37 4.49 2.04 2.04
CA ASN A 37 4.57 1.77 0.61
C ASN A 37 4.22 0.31 0.38
N CYS A 38 3.19 0.06 -0.41
CA CYS A 38 2.80 -1.26 -0.85
C CYS A 38 3.10 -1.40 -2.34
N SER A 39 4.14 -2.17 -2.64
CA SER A 39 4.50 -2.54 -4.01
C SER A 39 3.69 -3.77 -4.41
N LEU A 40 2.78 -3.59 -5.35
CA LEU A 40 1.86 -4.62 -5.83
C LEU A 40 2.22 -4.98 -7.27
N VAL A 41 1.97 -6.23 -7.64
CA VAL A 41 1.87 -6.64 -9.03
C VAL A 41 0.48 -7.22 -9.20
N ILE A 42 -0.29 -6.68 -10.14
CA ILE A 42 -1.62 -7.19 -10.49
C ILE A 42 -1.59 -7.86 -11.87
N ASP A 43 -2.61 -8.66 -12.15
CA ASP A 43 -2.88 -9.15 -13.51
C ASP A 43 -3.55 -8.06 -14.39
N LYS A 44 -3.95 -8.46 -15.59
CA LYS A 44 -4.61 -7.59 -16.57
C LYS A 44 -5.86 -6.91 -16.01
N VAL A 45 -5.99 -5.61 -16.29
CA VAL A 45 -7.19 -4.84 -16.01
C VAL A 45 -8.18 -5.01 -17.17
N GLN A 46 -9.37 -5.53 -16.90
CA GLN A 46 -10.43 -5.73 -17.91
C GLN A 46 -11.76 -5.13 -17.44
N PRO A 47 -12.60 -4.62 -18.36
CA PRO A 47 -13.93 -4.14 -18.02
C PRO A 47 -14.73 -5.20 -17.26
N ASN A 48 -15.43 -4.79 -16.20
CA ASN A 48 -16.28 -5.64 -15.37
C ASN A 48 -15.56 -6.82 -14.68
N LYS A 49 -14.22 -6.87 -14.68
CA LYS A 49 -13.43 -7.87 -13.97
C LYS A 49 -12.52 -7.19 -12.95
N ARG A 50 -12.54 -7.67 -11.71
CA ARG A 50 -11.59 -7.25 -10.69
C ARG A 50 -10.22 -7.88 -10.99
N PRO A 51 -9.14 -7.09 -11.06
CA PRO A 51 -7.81 -7.63 -11.22
C PRO A 51 -7.38 -8.38 -9.95
N ASN A 52 -6.60 -9.44 -10.12
CA ASN A 52 -6.00 -10.20 -9.04
C ASN A 52 -4.65 -9.61 -8.64
N ILE A 53 -4.33 -9.67 -7.35
CA ILE A 53 -2.99 -9.33 -6.85
C ILE A 53 -2.11 -10.58 -6.98
N LEU A 54 -1.12 -10.51 -7.85
CA LEU A 54 -0.15 -11.57 -8.11
C LEU A 54 1.02 -11.54 -7.11
N LYS A 55 1.45 -10.35 -6.69
CA LYS A 55 2.50 -10.16 -5.67
C LYS A 55 2.19 -8.92 -4.84
N LYS A 56 2.56 -8.96 -3.56
CA LYS A 56 2.54 -7.81 -2.66
C LYS A 56 3.81 -7.78 -1.82
N ASP A 57 4.37 -6.59 -1.65
CA ASP A 57 5.48 -6.32 -0.74
C ASP A 57 5.22 -5.00 0.00
N PHE A 58 5.63 -4.94 1.26
CA PHE A 58 5.34 -3.79 2.13
C PHE A 58 6.62 -3.26 2.74
N THR A 59 6.79 -1.94 2.64
CA THR A 59 7.82 -1.22 3.37
C THR A 59 7.19 -0.10 4.18
N TYR A 60 7.75 0.17 5.36
CA TYR A 60 7.24 1.17 6.29
C TYR A 60 8.36 2.13 6.70
N GLY A 61 7.99 3.39 6.90
CA GLY A 61 8.89 4.43 7.39
C GLY A 61 8.15 5.41 8.29
N ILE A 62 8.85 5.95 9.29
CA ILE A 62 8.30 6.93 10.23
C ILE A 62 8.96 8.29 9.95
N LYS A 63 8.15 9.34 9.81
CA LYS A 63 8.62 10.74 9.79
C LYS A 63 8.17 11.45 11.07
N PHE A 64 9.12 12.09 11.76
CA PHE A 64 8.95 12.80 13.04
C PHE A 64 8.75 14.31 12.86
#